data_AF-A0A9D6NNY0-F1
#
_entry.id   AF-A0A9D6NNY0-F1
#
_cell.length_a   1.000
_cell.length_b   1.000
_cell.length_c   1.000
_cell.angle_alpha   90.00
_cell.angle_beta   90.00
_cell.angle_gamma   90.00
#
_symmetry.space_group_name_H-M   'P 1'
#
loop_
_entity.id
_entity.type
_entity.pdbx_description
1 polymer ?
#
loop_
_entity_poly.entity_id
_entity_poly.type
_entity_poly.pdbx_seq_one_letter_code
_entity_poly.pdbx_strand_id
1 'polypeptide(L)' 'MSTQSIYAVFDTTLGRIKYEPFPDKAPKTVANFVGLAEGTKAAFGPSN' A
#
# COMPACT_ATOMS: atom_id res chain seq x y z
N MET A 1 -9.17 -10.72 17.33
CA MET A 1 -8.25 -9.72 16.77
C MET A 1 -9.02 -8.94 15.73
N SER A 2 -9.11 -7.62 15.87
CA SER A 2 -9.81 -6.77 14.90
C SER A 2 -8.94 -6.65 13.64
N THR A 3 -9.37 -7.24 12.53
CA THR A 3 -8.74 -7.01 11.22
C THR A 3 -9.01 -5.56 10.84
N GLN A 4 -7.99 -4.71 10.92
CA GLN A 4 -8.10 -3.32 10.48
C GLN A 4 -8.19 -3.32 8.94
N SER A 5 -9.33 -2.88 8.39
CA SER A 5 -9.49 -2.68 6.94
C SER A 5 -8.63 -1.49 6.51
N ILE A 6 -7.74 -1.73 5.55
CA ILE A 6 -6.90 -0.70 4.94
C ILE A 6 -7.51 -0.35 3.58
N TYR A 7 -7.59 0.93 3.24
CA TYR A 7 -7.98 1.37 1.91
C TYR A 7 -6.85 2.16 1.27
N ALA A 8 -6.55 1.83 0.03
CA ALA A 8 -5.61 2.58 -0.78
C ALA A 8 -6.37 3.34 -1.88
N VAL A 9 -5.89 4.54 -2.16
CA VAL A 9 -6.48 5.46 -3.13
C VAL A 9 -5.39 5.89 -4.09
N PHE A 10 -5.60 5.66 -5.39
CA PHE A 10 -4.78 6.22 -6.45
C PHE A 10 -5.52 7.40 -7.06
N ASP A 11 -4.91 8.58 -7.00
CA ASP A 11 -5.32 9.71 -7.82
C ASP A 11 -4.60 9.64 -9.17
N THR A 12 -5.38 9.46 -10.24
CA THR A 12 -4.88 9.38 -11.61
C THR A 12 -5.48 10.52 -12.44
N THR A 13 -4.92 10.80 -13.63
CA THR A 13 -5.46 11.82 -14.55
C THR A 13 -6.84 11.49 -15.09
N LEU A 14 -7.24 10.21 -15.05
CA LEU A 14 -8.55 9.72 -15.47
C LEU A 14 -9.54 9.58 -14.30
N GLY A 15 -9.12 9.96 -13.09
CA GLY A 15 -9.95 9.91 -11.89
C GLY A 15 -9.34 9.07 -10.77
N ARG A 16 -10.15 8.82 -9.74
CA ARG A 16 -9.72 8.17 -8.50
C ARG A 16 -10.08 6.69 -8.49
N ILE A 17 -9.11 5.85 -8.13
CA ILE A 17 -9.31 4.41 -7.92
C ILE A 17 -9.17 4.13 -6.42
N LYS A 18 -10.20 3.55 -5.80
CA LYS A 18 -10.18 3.10 -4.40
C LYS A 18 -10.24 1.58 -4.36
N TYR A 19 -9.39 0.95 -3.55
CA TYR A 19 -9.43 -0.50 -3.33
C TYR A 19 -8.99 -0.87 -1.91
N GLU A 20 -9.32 -2.10 -1.50
CA GLU A 20 -8.97 -2.70 -0.20
C GLU A 20 -7.96 -3.83 -0.41
N PRO A 21 -6.73 -3.72 0.11
CA PRO A 21 -5.77 -4.81 0.11
C PRO A 21 -6.20 -5.93 1.07
N PHE A 22 -5.82 -7.18 0.78
CA PHE A 22 -6.11 -8.35 1.61
C PHE A 22 -4.87 -8.79 2.42
N PRO A 23 -4.62 -8.22 3.62
CA PRO A 23 -3.44 -8.54 4.41
C PRO A 23 -3.44 -9.98 4.94
N ASP A 24 -4.63 -10.60 5.09
CA ASP A 24 -4.77 -12.00 5.50
C ASP A 24 -4.34 -12.98 4.40
N LYS A 25 -4.42 -12.59 3.13
CA LYS A 25 -4.00 -13.41 1.99
C LYS A 25 -2.55 -13.17 1.59
N ALA A 26 -2.08 -11.92 1.64
CA ALA A 26 -0.75 -11.55 1.14
C ALA A 26 -0.03 -10.55 2.08
N PRO A 27 0.28 -10.94 3.33
CA PRO A 27 0.74 -10.01 4.37
C PRO A 27 2.03 -9.27 4.01
N LYS A 28 3.01 -9.96 3.43
CA LYS A 28 4.30 -9.35 3.04
C LYS A 28 4.14 -8.35 1.90
N THR A 29 3.30 -8.67 0.93
CA THR A 29 3.03 -7.80 -0.23
C THR A 29 2.29 -6.55 0.19
N VAL A 30 1.25 -6.69 1.03
CA VAL A 30 0.50 -5.55 1.55
C VAL A 30 1.40 -4.65 2.40
N ALA A 31 2.19 -5.22 3.31
CA ALA A 31 3.13 -4.42 4.12
C ALA A 31 4.17 -3.67 3.26
N ASN A 32 4.71 -4.31 2.23
CA ASN A 32 5.65 -3.65 1.30
C ASN A 32 4.96 -2.52 0.51
N PHE A 33 3.76 -2.77 0.00
CA PHE A 33 2.98 -1.77 -0.72
C PHE A 33 2.68 -0.53 0.15
N VAL A 34 2.19 -0.75 1.38
CA VAL A 34 1.87 0.34 2.32
C VAL A 34 3.14 1.14 2.65
N GLY A 35 4.25 0.46 2.97
CA GLY A 35 5.50 1.16 3.28
C GLY A 35 6.04 2.01 2.12
N LEU A 36 5.87 1.55 0.88
CA LEU A 36 6.23 2.33 -0.31
C LEU A 36 5.26 3.51 -0.51
N ALA A 37 3.95 3.29 -0.35
CA ALA A 37 2.92 4.32 -0.55
C ALA A 37 2.99 5.44 0.50
N GLU A 38 3.34 5.12 1.74
CA GLU A 38 3.52 6.08 2.84
C GLU A 38 4.90 6.74 2.85
N GLY A 39 5.82 6.29 1.98
CA GLY A 39 7.20 6.78 1.95
C GLY A 39 8.04 6.37 3.16
N THR A 40 7.59 5.41 3.96
CA THR A 40 8.32 4.89 5.13
C THR A 40 9.35 3.82 4.76
N LYS A 41 9.32 3.35 3.50
CA LYS A 41 10.28 2.39 2.94
C LYS A 41 10.84 2.91 1.61
N ALA A 42 12.16 2.80 1.43
CA ALA A 42 12.78 3.06 0.14
C ALA A 42 12.48 1.93 -0.87
N ALA A 43 12.25 2.30 -2.13
CA ALA A 43 12.26 1.35 -3.24
C ALA A 43 13.65 0.71 -3.39
N PHE A 44 13.77 -0.42 -4.08
CA PHE A 44 15.04 -1.11 -4.27
C PHE A 44 16.05 -0.22 -5.04
N GLY A 45 16.88 0.53 -4.32
CA GLY A 45 17.89 1.46 -4.81
C GLY A 45 18.35 2.38 -3.66
N PRO A 46 19.60 2.85 -3.64
CA PRO A 46 20.14 3.58 -2.49
C PRO A 46 19.33 4.85 -2.23
N SER A 47 19.09 5.11 -0.94
CA SER A 47 18.65 6.40 -0.42
C SER A 47 19.63 7.49 -0.86
N ASN A 48 19.12 8.48 -1.60
CA ASN A 48 19.81 9.76 -1.82
C ASN A 48 19.80 10.59 -0.53
#